data_AF-A0A0H5R3U5-F1
#
_entry.id   AF-A0A0H5R3U5-F1
#
_cell.length_a   1.000
_cell.length_b   1.000
_cell.length_c   1.000
_cell.angle_alpha   90.00
_cell.angle_beta   90.00
_cell.angle_gamma   90.00
#
_symmetry.space_group_name_H-M   'P 1'
#
loop_
_entity.id
_entity.type
_entity.pdbx_description
1 polymer ?
#
loop_
_entity_poly.entity_id
_entity_poly.type
_entity_poly.pdbx_seq_one_letter_code
_entity_poly.pdbx_strand_id
1 'polypeptide(L)'
;QLDISSVRRQSRKRVRFSAITMGRVVIGGRRLPLKDFVDICVHRDSVVLDPAMLSQIEANMSRISSPAFSLPTPVPAAELFSDVISRACVSQLLVRLLHGKYQVRSKTILSICDLLNRDRLQLDKLNTIDSIISESGARSDITNAEYATLTATIDLPLAMALCSAFAIMRLMSWADLVAALTLEGCSAHVDPLAPLHHEEARPHAGQLQSANNLRTLLKGSSFAGQSGRNVPDPISIRCVPQYHGPIYDIVKNASRTLSIEINSAQQTVIDSVGGKFHAQPLSTALSMLLSAAALVASGSAARIDEMVESSVKLGLPKPDVSAVDLREAASEASRSLQDIIANVAPLASNIATSDSSKTCALIAEKFVAAEIQLKRVLEIETNLSMVALQQRITNAQSEFEAGEETRRSRMETVLAEVQAKLEANPNDKRLLAQARLLSCAFSYTVSAYNFYDCFPGRGPQYYRLISVWILLI
;
A
#
# COMPACT_ATOMS: atom_id res chain seq x y z
N GLN A 1 -13.35 -37.93 30.68
CA GLN A 1 -13.80 -36.55 30.97
C GLN A 1 -12.60 -35.63 30.79
N LEU A 2 -12.41 -35.09 29.59
CA LEU A 2 -11.42 -34.06 29.30
C LEU A 2 -12.21 -32.79 29.02
N ASP A 3 -11.91 -31.74 29.78
CA ASP A 3 -12.68 -30.51 29.87
C ASP A 3 -12.47 -29.63 28.61
N ILE A 4 -13.42 -29.72 27.68
CA ILE A 4 -13.47 -29.00 26.39
C ILE A 4 -13.79 -27.50 26.59
N SER A 5 -13.99 -27.02 27.82
CA SER A 5 -14.36 -25.63 28.09
C SER A 5 -13.18 -24.63 28.02
N SER A 6 -11.93 -25.10 28.17
CA SER A 6 -10.74 -24.24 28.24
C SER A 6 -10.20 -23.80 26.87
N VAL A 7 -10.40 -24.60 25.80
CA VAL A 7 -9.93 -24.29 24.44
C VAL A 7 -10.88 -23.33 23.70
N ARG A 8 -12.15 -23.24 24.10
CA ARG A 8 -13.12 -22.31 23.50
C ARG A 8 -12.97 -20.84 23.95
N ARG A 9 -12.15 -20.55 24.97
CA ARG A 9 -11.99 -19.18 25.48
C ARG A 9 -10.91 -18.34 24.77
N GLN A 10 -10.02 -18.93 23.97
CA GLN A 10 -8.97 -18.17 23.26
C GLN A 10 -9.27 -17.84 21.79
N SER A 11 -10.30 -18.40 21.17
CA SER A 11 -10.61 -18.20 19.74
C SER A 11 -11.73 -17.21 19.43
N ARG A 12 -12.21 -16.45 20.42
CA ARG A 12 -13.19 -15.35 20.22
C ARG A 12 -12.64 -13.99 20.65
N LYS A 13 -11.42 -13.64 20.24
CA LYS A 13 -11.17 -12.22 19.93
C LYS A 13 -11.89 -11.93 18.62
N ARG A 14 -13.21 -11.72 18.70
CA ARG A 14 -13.92 -10.94 17.69
C ARG A 14 -13.09 -9.67 17.54
N VAL A 15 -12.52 -9.47 16.35
CA VAL A 15 -12.11 -8.13 15.93
C VAL A 15 -13.39 -7.33 15.99
N ARG A 16 -13.62 -6.67 17.13
CA ARG A 16 -14.57 -5.57 17.17
C ARG A 16 -13.94 -4.57 16.22
N PHE A 17 -14.57 -4.36 15.07
CA PHE A 17 -14.49 -3.07 14.42
C PHE A 17 -14.99 -2.08 15.48
N SER A 18 -14.07 -1.59 16.30
CA SER A 18 -14.32 -0.37 17.05
C SER A 18 -14.74 0.63 15.99
N ALA A 19 -15.88 1.29 16.20
CA ALA A 19 -16.17 2.55 15.53
C ALA A 19 -14.84 3.31 15.43
N ILE A 20 -14.46 3.73 14.22
CA ILE A 20 -13.22 4.47 13.99
C ILE A 20 -13.21 5.60 15.02
N THR A 21 -12.42 5.44 16.08
CA THR A 21 -12.23 6.51 17.04
C THR A 21 -11.47 7.56 16.25
N MET A 22 -12.19 8.61 15.82
CA MET A 22 -11.56 9.76 15.18
C MET A 22 -10.39 10.17 16.07
N GLY A 23 -9.19 10.09 15.51
CA GLY A 23 -7.99 10.51 16.21
C GLY A 23 -8.04 12.02 16.45
N ARG A 24 -7.14 12.47 17.32
CA ARG A 24 -6.93 13.90 17.56
C ARG A 24 -5.49 14.24 17.23
N VAL A 25 -5.31 15.12 16.26
CA VAL A 25 -4.01 15.60 15.80
C VAL A 25 -3.78 17.02 16.30
N VAL A 26 -2.60 17.27 16.85
CA VAL A 26 -2.19 18.61 17.32
C VAL A 26 -1.19 19.22 16.33
N ILE A 27 -1.49 20.41 15.82
CA ILE A 27 -0.59 21.17 14.93
C ILE A 27 0.08 22.30 15.72
N GLY A 28 1.39 22.49 15.56
CA GLY A 28 2.15 23.62 16.12
C GLY A 28 3.23 23.22 17.13
N GLY A 29 2.98 22.24 17.99
CA GLY A 29 3.92 21.85 19.06
C GLY A 29 5.10 20.98 18.62
N ARG A 30 5.04 20.43 17.40
CA ARG A 30 6.08 19.61 16.78
C ARG A 30 5.92 19.64 15.26
N ARG A 31 6.94 19.16 14.54
CA ARG A 31 6.81 18.88 13.10
C ARG A 31 5.67 17.89 12.88
N LEU A 32 4.79 18.19 11.95
CA LEU A 32 3.67 17.32 11.58
C LEU A 32 4.20 16.17 10.72
N PRO A 33 4.11 14.91 11.19
CA PRO A 33 4.48 13.75 10.40
C PRO A 33 3.59 13.61 9.16
N LEU A 34 4.14 13.01 8.09
CA LEU A 34 3.38 12.69 6.87
C LEU A 34 2.12 11.85 7.18
N LYS A 35 2.21 10.91 8.12
CA LYS A 35 1.08 10.08 8.54
C LYS A 35 -0.03 10.93 9.16
N ASP A 36 0.28 11.74 10.17
CA ASP A 36 -0.70 12.60 10.86
C ASP A 36 -1.37 13.56 9.85
N PHE A 37 -0.63 14.08 8.87
CA PHE A 37 -1.20 14.88 7.78
C PHE A 37 -2.26 14.11 7.00
N VAL A 38 -1.97 12.86 6.63
CA VAL A 38 -2.92 11.99 5.90
C VAL A 38 -4.09 11.60 6.79
N ASP A 39 -3.88 11.36 8.09
CA ASP A 39 -4.97 11.06 9.04
C ASP A 39 -5.99 12.21 9.09
N ILE A 40 -5.54 13.47 9.06
CA ILE A 40 -6.43 14.64 8.97
C ILE A 40 -7.21 14.64 7.64
N CYS A 41 -6.52 14.41 6.52
CA CYS A 41 -7.09 14.60 5.19
C CYS A 41 -8.00 13.47 4.74
N VAL A 42 -7.63 12.22 5.04
CA VAL A 42 -8.32 11.01 4.58
C VAL A 42 -9.21 10.43 5.67
N HIS A 43 -8.72 10.37 6.92
CA HIS A 43 -9.44 9.76 8.03
C HIS A 43 -10.28 10.75 8.85
N ARG A 44 -10.15 12.06 8.55
CA ARG A 44 -10.91 13.14 9.20
C ARG A 44 -10.68 13.20 10.70
N ASP A 45 -9.46 12.88 11.11
CA ASP A 45 -9.05 13.04 12.50
C ASP A 45 -9.21 14.52 12.91
N SER A 46 -9.77 14.72 14.11
CA SER A 46 -10.02 16.04 14.65
C SER A 46 -8.71 16.81 14.85
N VAL A 47 -8.72 18.10 14.53
CA VAL A 47 -7.54 18.95 14.59
C VAL A 47 -7.68 19.96 15.72
N VAL A 48 -6.61 20.09 16.50
CA VAL A 48 -6.45 21.15 17.49
C VAL A 48 -5.10 21.83 17.30
N LEU A 49 -5.07 23.15 17.46
CA LEU A 49 -3.83 23.92 17.39
C LEU A 49 -3.18 24.00 18.77
N ASP A 50 -1.85 24.03 18.80
CA ASP A 50 -1.10 24.22 20.03
C ASP A 50 -1.35 25.62 20.62
N PRO A 51 -1.94 25.74 21.83
CA PRO A 51 -2.21 27.02 22.45
C PRO A 51 -0.95 27.88 22.66
N ALA A 52 0.19 27.25 22.97
CA ALA A 52 1.44 27.98 23.20
C ALA A 52 1.92 28.70 21.93
N MET A 53 1.76 28.06 20.77
CA MET A 53 2.09 28.67 19.48
C MET A 53 1.13 29.80 19.12
N LEU A 54 -0.16 29.66 19.42
CA LEU A 54 -1.14 30.74 19.20
C LEU A 54 -0.82 31.98 20.05
N SER A 55 -0.50 31.79 21.33
CA SER A 55 -0.08 32.89 22.21
C SER A 55 1.22 33.55 21.73
N GLN A 56 2.17 32.77 21.22
CA GLN A 56 3.41 33.31 20.65
C GLN A 56 3.14 34.14 19.38
N ILE A 57 2.24 33.69 18.52
CA ILE A 57 1.83 34.44 17.31
C ILE A 57 1.20 35.78 17.73
N GLU A 58 0.26 35.77 18.67
CA GLU A 58 -0.36 37.00 19.18
C GLU A 58 0.65 38.00 19.74
N ALA A 59 1.66 37.52 20.48
CA ALA A 59 2.72 38.35 21.02
C ALA A 59 3.63 38.95 19.93
N ASN A 60 3.85 38.22 18.84
CA ASN A 60 4.71 38.64 17.71
C ASN A 60 3.98 39.46 16.65
N MET A 61 2.65 39.58 16.73
CA MET A 61 1.87 40.38 15.78
C MET A 61 2.23 41.86 15.93
N SER A 62 2.82 42.41 14.87
CA SER A 62 3.05 43.85 14.79
C SER A 62 1.71 44.57 14.65
N ARG A 63 1.51 45.65 15.40
CA ARG A 63 0.31 46.50 15.29
C ARG A 63 0.36 47.37 14.03
N ILE A 64 0.44 46.74 12.86
CA ILE A 64 0.33 47.45 11.59
C ILE A 64 -1.15 47.56 11.26
N SER A 65 -1.68 48.79 11.32
CA SER A 65 -3.04 49.08 10.88
C SER A 65 -3.14 48.88 9.36
N SER A 66 -3.57 47.70 8.95
CA SER A 66 -3.89 47.41 7.54
C SER A 66 -5.39 47.59 7.32
N PRO A 67 -5.83 48.20 6.20
CA PRO A 67 -7.24 48.32 5.89
C PRO A 67 -7.89 46.93 5.72
N ALA A 68 -9.20 46.88 5.98
CA ALA A 68 -10.00 45.70 5.71
C ALA A 68 -9.97 45.35 4.22
N PHE A 69 -9.89 44.06 3.90
CA PHE A 69 -9.89 43.58 2.52
C PHE A 69 -11.31 43.31 2.04
N SER A 70 -11.70 44.00 0.98
CA SER A 70 -12.96 43.75 0.29
C SER A 70 -12.80 42.55 -0.66
N LEU A 71 -13.16 41.35 -0.20
CA LEU A 71 -13.20 40.16 -1.07
C LEU A 71 -14.15 40.39 -2.27
N PRO A 72 -13.75 40.04 -3.50
CA PRO A 72 -14.63 40.05 -4.66
C PRO A 72 -15.93 39.28 -4.36
N THR A 73 -17.03 39.68 -5.00
CA THR A 73 -18.28 38.90 -4.92
C THR A 73 -17.99 37.46 -5.33
N PRO A 74 -18.42 36.47 -4.52
CA PRO A 74 -18.10 35.08 -4.79
C PRO A 74 -18.69 34.70 -6.14
N VAL A 75 -17.82 34.33 -7.08
CA VAL A 75 -18.22 33.78 -8.37
C VAL A 75 -18.61 32.32 -8.14
N PRO A 76 -19.66 31.79 -8.78
CA PRO A 76 -20.01 30.38 -8.66
C PRO A 76 -18.80 29.50 -9.00
N ALA A 77 -18.54 28.50 -8.17
CA ALA A 77 -17.37 27.65 -8.36
C ALA A 77 -17.47 26.88 -9.67
N ALA A 78 -16.48 27.06 -10.54
CA ALA A 78 -16.43 26.38 -11.84
C ALA A 78 -15.99 24.91 -11.68
N GLU A 79 -15.08 24.64 -10.74
CA GLU A 79 -14.60 23.31 -10.42
C GLU A 79 -14.16 23.23 -8.95
N LEU A 80 -14.53 22.14 -8.27
CA LEU A 80 -14.26 21.94 -6.85
C LEU A 80 -13.18 20.89 -6.62
N PHE A 81 -12.36 21.10 -5.59
CA PHE A 81 -11.51 20.04 -5.06
C PHE A 81 -12.34 18.98 -4.33
N SER A 82 -11.79 17.75 -4.27
CA SER A 82 -12.32 16.72 -3.40
C SER A 82 -12.19 17.12 -1.93
N ASP A 83 -12.92 16.43 -1.04
CA ASP A 83 -12.82 16.66 0.42
C ASP A 83 -11.39 16.46 0.92
N VAL A 84 -10.70 15.44 0.40
CA VAL A 84 -9.31 15.12 0.77
C VAL A 84 -8.35 16.24 0.37
N ILE A 85 -8.41 16.72 -0.87
CA ILE A 85 -7.52 17.79 -1.34
C ILE A 85 -7.85 19.11 -0.64
N SER A 86 -9.13 19.39 -0.40
CA SER A 86 -9.56 20.58 0.33
C SER A 86 -9.00 20.60 1.75
N ARG A 87 -9.05 19.47 2.46
CA ARG A 87 -8.42 19.29 3.77
C ARG A 87 -6.91 19.39 3.71
N ALA A 88 -6.28 18.87 2.66
CA ALA A 88 -4.83 19.00 2.47
C ALA A 88 -4.41 20.47 2.32
N CYS A 89 -5.14 21.26 1.52
CA CYS A 89 -4.92 22.70 1.37
C CYS A 89 -4.98 23.42 2.73
N VAL A 90 -6.03 23.17 3.52
CA VAL A 90 -6.20 23.82 4.83
C VAL A 90 -5.15 23.33 5.84
N SER A 91 -4.87 22.04 5.91
CA SER A 91 -3.88 21.46 6.83
C SER A 91 -2.50 22.02 6.58
N GLN A 92 -2.10 22.09 5.31
CA GLN A 92 -0.81 22.61 4.88
C GLN A 92 -0.68 24.11 5.17
N LEU A 93 -1.74 24.88 4.95
CA LEU A 93 -1.81 26.29 5.32
C LEU A 93 -1.62 26.49 6.84
N LEU A 94 -2.33 25.73 7.67
CA LEU A 94 -2.26 25.83 9.13
C LEU A 94 -0.87 25.47 9.68
N VAL A 95 -0.26 24.39 9.19
CA VAL A 95 1.10 23.98 9.60
C VAL A 95 2.08 25.13 9.37
N ARG A 96 1.99 25.79 8.21
CA ARG A 96 2.87 26.89 7.86
C ARG A 96 2.58 28.13 8.70
N LEU A 97 1.32 28.55 8.83
CA LEU A 97 0.96 29.70 9.67
C LEU A 97 1.44 29.55 11.11
N LEU A 98 1.42 28.33 11.65
CA LEU A 98 1.90 28.01 12.98
C LEU A 98 3.44 28.01 13.14
N HIS A 99 4.22 28.24 12.09
CA HIS A 99 5.64 28.56 12.25
C HIS A 99 5.89 29.93 12.92
N GLY A 100 4.85 30.76 13.06
CA GLY A 100 4.92 32.05 13.76
C GLY A 100 5.72 33.14 13.02
N LYS A 101 6.03 32.91 11.74
CA LYS A 101 6.73 33.86 10.85
C LYS A 101 5.79 34.70 9.99
N TYR A 102 4.50 34.41 10.04
CA TYR A 102 3.47 35.01 9.20
C TYR A 102 2.64 35.99 10.03
N GLN A 103 2.31 37.16 9.46
CA GLN A 103 1.52 38.19 10.14
C GLN A 103 0.02 37.90 9.99
N VAL A 104 -0.44 36.77 10.53
CA VAL A 104 -1.85 36.36 10.54
C VAL A 104 -2.34 36.20 11.97
N ARG A 105 -3.48 36.83 12.30
CA ARG A 105 -4.02 36.80 13.67
C ARG A 105 -4.47 35.40 14.06
N SER A 106 -4.25 35.03 15.32
CA SER A 106 -4.69 33.78 15.95
C SER A 106 -6.17 33.49 15.71
N LYS A 107 -7.04 34.50 15.82
CA LYS A 107 -8.49 34.40 15.54
C LYS A 107 -8.75 33.86 14.13
N THR A 108 -8.06 34.41 13.12
CA THR A 108 -8.17 33.97 11.72
C THR A 108 -7.67 32.54 11.56
N ILE A 109 -6.55 32.19 12.19
CA ILE A 109 -5.98 30.83 12.15
C ILE A 109 -6.94 29.82 12.77
N LEU A 110 -7.57 30.15 13.90
CA LEU A 110 -8.57 29.30 14.56
C LEU A 110 -9.81 29.09 13.68
N SER A 111 -10.35 30.15 13.08
CA SER A 111 -11.50 30.03 12.16
C SER A 111 -11.19 29.16 10.94
N ILE A 112 -9.95 29.20 10.43
CA ILE A 112 -9.51 28.30 9.35
C ILE A 112 -9.39 26.85 9.87
N CYS A 113 -8.91 26.64 11.09
CA CYS A 113 -8.83 25.31 11.71
C CYS A 113 -10.20 24.64 11.87
N ASP A 114 -11.24 25.41 12.17
CA ASP A 114 -12.60 24.88 12.30
C ASP A 114 -13.10 24.21 11.02
N LEU A 115 -12.57 24.58 9.85
CA LEU A 115 -12.89 23.92 8.57
C LEU A 115 -12.51 22.43 8.56
N LEU A 116 -11.38 22.06 9.18
CA LEU A 116 -10.92 20.67 9.23
C LEU A 116 -11.80 19.80 10.13
N ASN A 117 -12.51 20.41 11.08
CA ASN A 117 -13.38 19.71 12.01
C ASN A 117 -14.84 19.59 11.51
N ARG A 118 -15.14 20.04 10.30
CA ARG A 118 -16.45 19.86 9.65
C ARG A 118 -16.57 18.48 9.02
N ASP A 119 -17.80 18.02 8.79
CA ASP A 119 -18.06 16.73 8.12
C ASP A 119 -17.65 16.71 6.64
N ARG A 120 -17.76 17.86 5.96
CA ARG A 120 -17.40 18.04 4.55
C ARG A 120 -16.76 19.39 4.34
N LEU A 121 -15.74 19.42 3.49
CA LEU A 121 -15.06 20.62 3.06
C LEU A 121 -14.81 20.52 1.55
N GLN A 122 -15.30 21.46 0.77
CA GLN A 122 -15.03 21.54 -0.66
C GLN A 122 -14.63 22.97 -1.01
N LEU A 123 -13.43 23.12 -1.57
CA LEU A 123 -12.88 24.41 -1.96
C LEU A 123 -12.87 24.56 -3.47
N ASP A 124 -13.03 25.80 -3.95
CA ASP A 124 -12.85 26.15 -5.35
C ASP A 124 -11.38 25.96 -5.77
N LYS A 125 -11.16 25.39 -6.96
CA LYS A 125 -9.81 25.13 -7.48
C LYS A 125 -9.04 26.39 -7.87
N LEU A 126 -9.73 27.38 -8.45
CA LEU A 126 -9.14 28.62 -8.95
C LEU A 126 -9.07 29.69 -7.86
N ASN A 127 -10.06 29.71 -6.97
CA ASN A 127 -10.22 30.72 -5.92
C ASN A 127 -10.08 30.10 -4.52
N THR A 128 -9.13 29.19 -4.34
CA THR A 128 -8.99 28.37 -3.12
C THR A 128 -8.92 29.21 -1.83
N ILE A 129 -8.15 30.30 -1.81
CA ILE A 129 -8.02 31.18 -0.64
C ILE A 129 -9.34 31.92 -0.36
N ASP A 130 -10.02 32.42 -1.38
CA ASP A 130 -11.32 33.08 -1.24
C ASP A 130 -12.37 32.11 -0.68
N SER A 131 -12.36 30.85 -1.15
CA SER A 131 -13.20 29.79 -0.58
C SER A 131 -12.86 29.51 0.88
N ILE A 132 -11.57 29.40 1.25
CA ILE A 132 -11.17 29.19 2.66
C ILE A 132 -11.67 30.33 3.55
N ILE A 133 -11.53 31.58 3.11
CA ILE A 133 -11.94 32.74 3.90
C ILE A 133 -13.47 32.83 4.02
N SER A 134 -14.17 32.56 2.92
CA SER A 134 -15.63 32.55 2.90
C SER A 134 -16.19 31.45 3.80
N GLU A 135 -15.67 30.23 3.66
CA GLU A 135 -16.12 29.07 4.43
C GLU A 135 -15.78 29.19 5.91
N SER A 136 -14.63 29.79 6.27
CA SER A 136 -14.22 29.97 7.66
C SER A 136 -15.00 31.07 8.40
N GLY A 137 -15.78 31.89 7.68
CA GLY A 137 -16.46 33.05 8.25
C GLY A 137 -15.54 34.23 8.55
N ALA A 138 -14.27 34.20 8.10
CA ALA A 138 -13.30 35.27 8.35
C ALA A 138 -13.44 36.47 7.38
N ARG A 139 -14.39 36.42 6.44
CA ARG A 139 -14.57 37.42 5.37
C ARG A 139 -14.72 38.86 5.84
N SER A 140 -15.46 39.11 6.93
CA SER A 140 -15.70 40.47 7.43
C SER A 140 -14.49 41.09 8.12
N ASP A 141 -13.59 40.25 8.61
CA ASP A 141 -12.55 40.67 9.55
C ASP A 141 -11.16 40.68 8.91
N ILE A 142 -10.96 40.01 7.78
CA ILE A 142 -9.63 39.83 7.16
C ILE A 142 -9.04 41.14 6.62
N THR A 143 -7.74 41.34 6.87
CA THR A 143 -6.98 42.49 6.36
C THR A 143 -6.28 42.19 5.03
N ASN A 144 -5.91 43.23 4.27
CA ASN A 144 -5.14 43.06 3.03
C ASN A 144 -3.83 42.29 3.25
N ALA A 145 -3.15 42.56 4.37
CA ALA A 145 -1.89 41.93 4.72
C ALA A 145 -2.06 40.43 5.02
N GLU A 146 -3.12 40.06 5.74
CA GLU A 146 -3.46 38.66 5.99
C GLU A 146 -3.81 37.94 4.70
N TYR A 147 -4.66 38.53 3.86
CA TYR A 147 -5.04 37.95 2.57
C TYR A 147 -3.80 37.65 1.70
N ALA A 148 -2.92 38.64 1.51
CA ALA A 148 -1.69 38.47 0.76
C ALA A 148 -0.78 37.38 1.36
N THR A 149 -0.75 37.28 2.70
CA THR A 149 0.03 36.26 3.41
C THR A 149 -0.55 34.87 3.18
N LEU A 150 -1.87 34.68 3.27
CA LEU A 150 -2.52 33.39 3.02
C LEU A 150 -2.25 32.90 1.58
N THR A 151 -2.38 33.80 0.61
CA THR A 151 -2.10 33.51 -0.81
C THR A 151 -0.65 33.13 -1.07
N ALA A 152 0.31 33.79 -0.42
CA ALA A 152 1.73 33.45 -0.56
C ALA A 152 2.14 32.17 0.19
N THR A 153 1.34 31.73 1.16
CA THR A 153 1.70 30.62 2.06
C THR A 153 1.22 29.25 1.56
N ILE A 154 0.11 29.21 0.80
CA ILE A 154 -0.45 27.94 0.30
C ILE A 154 0.42 27.35 -0.81
N ASP A 155 0.53 26.02 -0.87
CA ASP A 155 1.29 25.28 -1.89
C ASP A 155 0.37 24.21 -2.47
N LEU A 156 -0.42 24.64 -3.47
CA LEU A 156 -1.39 23.78 -4.13
C LEU A 156 -0.76 22.49 -4.68
N PRO A 157 0.40 22.52 -5.38
CA PRO A 157 1.04 21.29 -5.85
C PRO A 157 1.28 20.26 -4.75
N LEU A 158 1.77 20.70 -3.58
CA LEU A 158 1.97 19.82 -2.44
C LEU A 158 0.63 19.24 -1.96
N ALA A 159 -0.37 20.08 -1.72
CA ALA A 159 -1.68 19.64 -1.23
C ALA A 159 -2.39 18.67 -2.20
N MET A 160 -2.29 18.90 -3.50
CA MET A 160 -2.88 18.06 -4.55
C MET A 160 -2.23 16.67 -4.63
N ALA A 161 -0.90 16.59 -4.48
CA ALA A 161 -0.18 15.34 -4.64
C ALA A 161 -0.10 14.51 -3.35
N LEU A 162 -0.06 15.14 -2.17
CA LEU A 162 0.46 14.50 -0.96
C LEU A 162 -0.29 13.24 -0.53
N CYS A 163 -1.62 13.26 -0.54
CA CYS A 163 -2.44 12.12 -0.12
C CYS A 163 -2.31 10.95 -1.12
N SER A 164 -2.39 11.22 -2.42
CA SER A 164 -2.21 10.19 -3.45
C SER A 164 -0.76 9.69 -3.54
N ALA A 165 0.23 10.55 -3.28
CA ALA A 165 1.63 10.15 -3.16
C ALA A 165 1.81 9.17 -2.00
N PHE A 166 1.21 9.46 -0.85
CA PHE A 166 1.21 8.54 0.29
C PHE A 166 0.47 7.22 -0.03
N ALA A 167 -0.66 7.28 -0.72
CA ALA A 167 -1.38 6.08 -1.16
C ALA A 167 -0.55 5.21 -2.11
N ILE A 168 0.10 5.81 -3.11
CA ILE A 168 1.04 5.15 -4.01
C ILE A 168 2.20 4.52 -3.23
N MET A 169 2.81 5.24 -2.28
CA MET A 169 3.86 4.68 -1.41
C MET A 169 3.37 3.48 -0.61
N ARG A 170 2.12 3.50 -0.12
CA ARG A 170 1.50 2.35 0.53
C ARG A 170 1.29 1.19 -0.43
N LEU A 171 0.76 1.42 -1.63
CA LEU A 171 0.61 0.38 -2.66
C LEU A 171 1.95 -0.28 -2.98
N MET A 172 3.02 0.51 -3.12
CA MET A 172 4.37 -0.01 -3.34
C MET A 172 4.89 -0.86 -2.17
N SER A 173 4.50 -0.56 -0.92
CA SER A 173 4.83 -1.41 0.23
C SER A 173 4.12 -2.78 0.21
N TRP A 174 3.03 -2.91 -0.56
CA TRP A 174 2.34 -4.17 -0.80
C TRP A 174 2.87 -4.94 -2.02
N ALA A 175 3.71 -4.32 -2.85
CA ALA A 175 4.18 -4.96 -4.08
C ALA A 175 4.97 -6.26 -3.82
N ASP A 176 5.79 -6.32 -2.75
CA ASP A 176 6.47 -7.57 -2.37
C ASP A 176 5.48 -8.65 -1.90
N LEU A 177 4.36 -8.27 -1.30
CA LEU A 177 3.31 -9.23 -0.91
C LEU A 177 2.66 -9.85 -2.15
N VAL A 178 2.28 -9.01 -3.11
CA VAL A 178 1.69 -9.46 -4.38
C VAL A 178 2.69 -10.35 -5.14
N ALA A 179 3.96 -9.93 -5.21
CA ALA A 179 5.00 -10.75 -5.83
C ALA A 179 5.19 -12.09 -5.08
N ALA A 180 5.18 -12.12 -3.75
CA ALA A 180 5.29 -13.38 -2.99
C ALA A 180 4.14 -14.34 -3.32
N LEU A 181 2.91 -13.84 -3.46
CA LEU A 181 1.78 -14.65 -3.93
C LEU A 181 2.04 -15.24 -5.31
N THR A 182 2.54 -14.44 -6.24
CA THR A 182 2.89 -14.92 -7.59
C THR A 182 3.97 -15.98 -7.53
N LEU A 183 4.99 -15.79 -6.68
CA LEU A 183 6.07 -16.76 -6.48
C LEU A 183 5.53 -18.10 -5.96
N GLU A 184 4.58 -18.11 -5.01
CA GLU A 184 3.92 -19.35 -4.58
C GLU A 184 3.06 -19.95 -5.68
N GLY A 185 2.22 -19.14 -6.33
CA GLY A 185 1.34 -19.58 -7.41
C GLY A 185 2.11 -20.18 -8.58
N CYS A 186 3.31 -19.69 -8.86
CA CYS A 186 4.18 -20.19 -9.94
C CYS A 186 5.14 -21.30 -9.49
N SER A 187 5.15 -21.68 -8.20
CA SER A 187 6.22 -22.49 -7.59
C SER A 187 7.61 -22.02 -8.00
N ALA A 188 7.87 -20.73 -7.82
CA ALA A 188 9.15 -20.12 -8.14
C ALA A 188 10.27 -20.65 -7.23
N HIS A 189 11.50 -20.70 -7.75
CA HIS A 189 12.70 -20.99 -7.00
C HIS A 189 12.96 -19.89 -5.97
N VAL A 190 13.35 -20.31 -4.76
CA VAL A 190 13.66 -19.38 -3.66
C VAL A 190 15.16 -19.12 -3.51
N ASP A 191 16.02 -19.95 -4.10
CA ASP A 191 17.48 -19.76 -4.10
C ASP A 191 17.91 -18.38 -4.59
N PRO A 192 17.30 -17.78 -5.63
CA PRO A 192 17.64 -16.43 -6.08
C PRO A 192 17.43 -15.34 -5.03
N LEU A 193 16.66 -15.61 -3.97
CA LEU A 193 16.42 -14.69 -2.85
C LEU A 193 17.47 -14.83 -1.74
N ALA A 194 18.40 -15.77 -1.84
CA ALA A 194 19.34 -16.11 -0.78
C ALA A 194 20.30 -14.96 -0.43
N PRO A 195 20.77 -14.87 0.83
CA PRO A 195 21.59 -13.74 1.26
C PRO A 195 22.88 -13.52 0.46
N LEU A 196 23.47 -14.59 -0.05
CA LEU A 196 24.66 -14.53 -0.91
C LEU A 196 24.48 -13.57 -2.11
N HIS A 197 23.27 -13.49 -2.68
CA HIS A 197 23.01 -12.69 -3.88
C HIS A 197 22.73 -11.21 -3.59
N HIS A 198 22.30 -10.88 -2.38
CA HIS A 198 21.88 -9.51 -2.04
C HIS A 198 22.81 -8.93 -0.97
N GLU A 199 22.90 -9.54 0.21
CA GLU A 199 23.72 -9.10 1.33
C GLU A 199 25.22 -9.17 1.02
N GLU A 200 25.69 -10.27 0.42
CA GLU A 200 27.13 -10.46 0.17
C GLU A 200 27.56 -9.90 -1.18
N ALA A 201 26.85 -10.24 -2.26
CA ALA A 201 27.28 -9.89 -3.62
C ALA A 201 26.91 -8.46 -4.05
N ARG A 202 25.76 -7.91 -3.62
CA ARG A 202 25.27 -6.61 -4.13
C ARG A 202 24.35 -5.87 -3.12
N PRO A 203 24.92 -5.27 -2.06
CA PRO A 203 24.18 -4.79 -0.89
C PRO A 203 23.50 -3.43 -1.07
N HIS A 204 22.66 -3.27 -2.09
CA HIS A 204 21.78 -2.10 -2.20
C HIS A 204 20.67 -2.16 -1.15
N ALA A 205 20.51 -1.12 -0.32
CA ALA A 205 19.60 -1.13 0.82
C ALA A 205 18.17 -1.57 0.47
N GLY A 206 17.57 -0.98 -0.58
CA GLY A 206 16.24 -1.40 -1.03
C GLY A 206 16.19 -2.84 -1.56
N GLN A 207 17.24 -3.31 -2.24
CA GLN A 207 17.31 -4.70 -2.72
C GLN A 207 17.36 -5.69 -1.55
N LEU A 208 18.12 -5.37 -0.50
CA LEU A 208 18.16 -6.15 0.75
C LEU A 208 16.78 -6.19 1.40
N GLN A 209 16.09 -5.05 1.46
CA GLN A 209 14.75 -4.94 2.03
C GLN A 209 13.75 -5.82 1.28
N SER A 210 13.70 -5.75 -0.05
CA SER A 210 12.78 -6.58 -0.85
C SER A 210 13.11 -8.08 -0.73
N ALA A 211 14.38 -8.46 -0.84
CA ALA A 211 14.79 -9.86 -0.67
C ALA A 211 14.42 -10.39 0.72
N ASN A 212 14.64 -9.61 1.77
CA ASN A 212 14.28 -9.99 3.13
C ASN A 212 12.76 -10.09 3.33
N ASN A 213 11.99 -9.17 2.75
CA ASN A 213 10.52 -9.23 2.76
C ASN A 213 10.04 -10.53 2.11
N LEU A 214 10.48 -10.82 0.88
CA LEU A 214 10.08 -12.03 0.15
C LEU A 214 10.47 -13.30 0.90
N ARG A 215 11.70 -13.39 1.44
CA ARG A 215 12.10 -14.53 2.29
C ARG A 215 11.22 -14.68 3.53
N THR A 216 10.86 -13.56 4.17
CA THR A 216 10.00 -13.56 5.35
C THR A 216 8.58 -14.01 5.01
N LEU A 217 8.04 -13.50 3.90
CA LEU A 217 6.71 -13.82 3.40
C LEU A 217 6.63 -15.29 3.00
N LEU A 218 7.60 -15.81 2.23
CA LEU A 218 7.64 -17.19 1.74
C LEU A 218 8.12 -18.20 2.79
N LYS A 219 8.47 -17.76 4.00
CA LYS A 219 8.99 -18.65 5.05
C LYS A 219 7.95 -19.71 5.42
N GLY A 220 8.31 -20.97 5.21
CA GLY A 220 7.44 -22.12 5.50
C GLY A 220 6.47 -22.47 4.39
N SER A 221 6.50 -21.75 3.26
CA SER A 221 5.73 -22.11 2.07
C SER A 221 6.01 -23.54 1.64
N SER A 222 4.94 -24.29 1.39
CA SER A 222 5.02 -25.62 0.77
C SER A 222 4.81 -25.56 -0.75
N PHE A 223 4.65 -24.36 -1.32
CA PHE A 223 4.38 -24.16 -2.75
C PHE A 223 5.54 -23.47 -3.47
N ALA A 224 6.22 -22.52 -2.82
CA ALA A 224 7.46 -21.96 -3.35
C ALA A 224 8.61 -22.98 -3.25
N GLY A 225 9.52 -22.97 -4.23
CA GLY A 225 10.69 -23.84 -4.30
C GLY A 225 10.42 -25.30 -4.66
N GLN A 226 9.17 -25.68 -4.91
CA GLN A 226 8.75 -27.06 -5.23
C GLN A 226 8.58 -27.32 -6.73
N SER A 227 9.22 -26.52 -7.58
CA SER A 227 9.02 -26.61 -9.02
C SER A 227 9.38 -27.99 -9.59
N GLY A 228 10.41 -28.65 -9.02
CA GLY A 228 11.07 -29.82 -9.64
C GLY A 228 11.67 -29.50 -11.03
N ARG A 229 11.67 -28.23 -11.44
CA ARG A 229 12.11 -27.75 -12.75
C ARG A 229 13.59 -27.38 -12.66
N ASN A 230 14.41 -27.91 -13.56
CA ASN A 230 15.83 -27.50 -13.66
C ASN A 230 16.03 -26.20 -14.46
N VAL A 231 14.94 -25.56 -14.89
CA VAL A 231 14.98 -24.34 -15.70
C VAL A 231 14.82 -23.12 -14.77
N PRO A 232 15.69 -22.10 -14.87
CA PRO A 232 15.55 -20.87 -14.11
C PRO A 232 14.21 -20.19 -14.37
N ASP A 233 13.63 -19.57 -13.34
CA ASP A 233 12.41 -18.79 -13.53
C ASP A 233 12.63 -17.55 -14.41
N PRO A 234 11.57 -17.08 -15.09
CA PRO A 234 11.57 -15.82 -15.82
C PRO A 234 12.12 -14.65 -14.99
N ILE A 235 12.72 -13.67 -15.66
CA ILE A 235 13.35 -12.51 -15.00
C ILE A 235 12.34 -11.72 -14.18
N SER A 236 11.09 -11.59 -14.65
CA SER A 236 10.03 -10.89 -13.92
C SER A 236 9.72 -11.56 -12.58
N ILE A 237 9.85 -12.89 -12.47
CA ILE A 237 9.64 -13.63 -11.21
C ILE A 237 10.93 -13.66 -10.37
N ARG A 238 12.07 -13.94 -10.99
CA ARG A 238 13.34 -14.18 -10.30
C ARG A 238 13.99 -12.90 -9.77
N CYS A 239 13.84 -11.79 -10.47
CA CYS A 239 14.58 -10.56 -10.19
C CYS A 239 13.77 -9.51 -9.40
N VAL A 240 12.71 -9.92 -8.69
CA VAL A 240 11.85 -9.00 -7.90
C VAL A 240 12.68 -8.08 -7.00
N PRO A 241 13.65 -8.56 -6.19
CA PRO A 241 14.44 -7.67 -5.34
C PRO A 241 15.23 -6.60 -6.10
N GLN A 242 15.69 -6.90 -7.31
CA GLN A 242 16.55 -6.02 -8.09
C GLN A 242 15.75 -4.84 -8.68
N TYR A 243 14.46 -5.01 -8.99
CA TYR A 243 13.63 -3.92 -9.48
C TYR A 243 12.69 -3.32 -8.43
N HIS A 244 12.25 -4.07 -7.40
CA HIS A 244 11.59 -3.49 -6.22
C HIS A 244 12.57 -2.75 -5.29
N GLY A 245 13.86 -3.11 -5.31
CA GLY A 245 14.85 -2.47 -4.46
C GLY A 245 14.97 -0.95 -4.67
N PRO A 246 15.27 -0.47 -5.89
CA PRO A 246 15.32 0.96 -6.19
C PRO A 246 14.03 1.72 -5.82
N ILE A 247 12.88 1.04 -5.86
CA ILE A 247 11.58 1.61 -5.51
C ILE A 247 11.54 1.97 -4.01
N TYR A 248 12.04 1.10 -3.14
CA TYR A 248 12.16 1.41 -1.71
C TYR A 248 13.07 2.62 -1.44
N ASP A 249 14.18 2.71 -2.16
CA ASP A 249 15.10 3.84 -2.03
C ASP A 249 14.45 5.16 -2.48
N ILE A 250 13.67 5.13 -3.57
CA ILE A 250 12.86 6.26 -4.04
C ILE A 250 11.81 6.66 -3.00
N VAL A 251 11.02 5.69 -2.50
CA VAL A 251 9.97 5.94 -1.49
C VAL A 251 10.55 6.59 -0.25
N LYS A 252 11.69 6.10 0.24
CA LYS A 252 12.38 6.66 1.42
C LYS A 252 12.79 8.11 1.20
N ASN A 253 13.39 8.42 0.05
CA ASN A 253 13.81 9.77 -0.29
C ASN A 253 12.61 10.71 -0.47
N ALA A 254 11.58 10.27 -1.20
CA ALA A 254 10.37 11.06 -1.39
C ALA A 254 9.64 11.32 -0.06
N SER A 255 9.54 10.32 0.82
CA SER A 255 8.96 10.48 2.17
C SER A 255 9.67 11.58 2.96
N ARG A 256 11.01 11.62 2.88
CA ARG A 256 11.82 12.64 3.52
C ARG A 256 11.53 14.02 2.93
N THR A 257 11.52 14.15 1.60
CA THR A 257 11.24 15.42 0.92
C THR A 257 9.84 15.93 1.26
N LEU A 258 8.81 15.10 1.15
CA LEU A 258 7.43 15.47 1.49
C LEU A 258 7.30 15.89 2.95
N SER A 259 7.96 15.17 3.86
CA SER A 259 7.98 15.54 5.30
C SER A 259 8.65 16.89 5.54
N ILE A 260 9.68 17.23 4.76
CA ILE A 260 10.32 18.55 4.81
C ILE A 260 9.35 19.60 4.27
N GLU A 261 8.78 19.41 3.08
CA GLU A 261 7.89 20.38 2.41
C GLU A 261 6.61 20.69 3.21
N ILE A 262 6.01 19.69 3.87
CA ILE A 262 4.87 19.90 4.80
C ILE A 262 5.25 20.90 5.89
N ASN A 263 6.47 20.77 6.43
CA ASN A 263 6.98 21.53 7.57
C ASN A 263 7.89 22.69 7.16
N SER A 264 7.90 23.06 5.87
CA SER A 264 8.72 24.16 5.35
C SER A 264 7.93 25.47 5.41
N ALA A 265 8.56 26.51 5.94
CA ALA A 265 8.06 27.88 5.79
C ALA A 265 8.41 28.37 4.37
N GLN A 266 7.45 28.33 3.45
CA GLN A 266 7.59 29.02 2.15
C GLN A 266 7.38 30.53 2.31
N GLN A 267 7.76 31.28 1.26
CA GLN A 267 7.84 32.74 1.15
C GLN A 267 7.01 33.54 2.17
N THR A 268 7.67 34.49 2.85
CA THR A 268 6.99 35.69 3.35
C THR A 268 7.25 36.81 2.33
N VAL A 269 6.41 37.84 2.28
CA VAL A 269 6.57 39.00 1.39
C VAL A 269 7.96 39.68 1.54
N ILE A 270 8.64 39.45 2.67
CA ILE A 270 9.92 40.05 3.05
C ILE A 270 11.14 39.26 2.52
N ASP A 271 10.96 38.00 2.10
CA ASP A 271 12.06 37.02 2.01
C ASP A 271 12.29 36.44 0.58
N SER A 272 11.95 37.21 -0.46
CA SER A 272 12.00 36.77 -1.87
C SER A 272 13.42 36.53 -2.42
N VAL A 273 14.46 37.03 -1.75
CA VAL A 273 15.86 37.00 -2.21
C VAL A 273 16.46 35.58 -2.19
N GLY A 274 15.95 34.68 -1.33
CA GLY A 274 16.55 33.36 -1.09
C GLY A 274 16.04 32.19 -1.96
N GLY A 275 15.11 32.43 -2.91
CA GLY A 275 14.63 31.37 -3.82
C GLY A 275 13.78 30.27 -3.17
N LYS A 276 13.29 30.46 -1.93
CA LYS A 276 12.53 29.46 -1.14
C LYS A 276 11.22 28.97 -1.79
N PHE A 277 10.76 29.65 -2.83
CA PHE A 277 9.56 29.33 -3.60
C PHE A 277 9.79 28.30 -4.71
N HIS A 278 11.05 27.96 -5.01
CA HIS A 278 11.34 27.07 -6.12
C HIS A 278 10.93 25.62 -5.78
N ALA A 279 10.00 25.07 -6.55
CA ALA A 279 9.40 23.76 -6.29
C ALA A 279 10.30 22.56 -6.69
N GLN A 280 11.60 22.75 -6.94
CA GLN A 280 12.45 21.69 -7.50
C GLN A 280 12.55 20.43 -6.61
N PRO A 281 12.70 20.56 -5.27
CA PRO A 281 12.74 19.39 -4.40
C PRO A 281 11.44 18.56 -4.52
N LEU A 282 10.30 19.24 -4.51
CA LEU A 282 8.98 18.62 -4.65
C LEU A 282 8.80 17.98 -6.03
N SER A 283 9.03 18.71 -7.12
CA SER A 283 8.93 18.21 -8.50
C SER A 283 9.78 16.96 -8.72
N THR A 284 11.00 16.95 -8.18
CA THR A 284 11.92 15.80 -8.28
C THR A 284 11.37 14.60 -7.53
N ALA A 285 10.94 14.79 -6.27
CA ALA A 285 10.37 13.71 -5.46
C ALA A 285 9.10 13.13 -6.08
N LEU A 286 8.20 13.98 -6.58
CA LEU A 286 6.96 13.58 -7.23
C LEU A 286 7.23 12.82 -8.54
N SER A 287 8.12 13.33 -9.39
CA SER A 287 8.49 12.64 -10.63
C SER A 287 9.12 11.27 -10.36
N MET A 288 9.99 11.16 -9.37
CA MET A 288 10.61 9.88 -9.00
C MET A 288 9.58 8.89 -8.45
N LEU A 289 8.61 9.34 -7.64
CA LEU A 289 7.52 8.48 -7.18
C LEU A 289 6.66 7.93 -8.33
N LEU A 290 6.36 8.76 -9.34
CA LEU A 290 5.65 8.30 -10.53
C LEU A 290 6.48 7.27 -11.31
N SER A 291 7.79 7.50 -11.45
CA SER A 291 8.72 6.52 -12.03
C SER A 291 8.74 5.20 -11.26
N ALA A 292 8.74 5.24 -9.93
CA ALA A 292 8.67 4.05 -9.10
C ALA A 292 7.34 3.31 -9.25
N ALA A 293 6.22 4.03 -9.33
CA ALA A 293 4.90 3.44 -9.56
C ALA A 293 4.84 2.69 -10.91
N ALA A 294 5.33 3.27 -12.00
CA ALA A 294 5.36 2.57 -13.28
C ALA A 294 6.33 1.39 -13.30
N LEU A 295 7.43 1.44 -12.53
CA LEU A 295 8.34 0.30 -12.41
C LEU A 295 7.66 -0.87 -11.69
N VAL A 296 6.91 -0.62 -10.61
CA VAL A 296 6.08 -1.65 -9.96
C VAL A 296 5.06 -2.20 -10.95
N ALA A 297 4.31 -1.33 -11.64
CA ALA A 297 3.28 -1.75 -12.58
C ALA A 297 3.86 -2.57 -13.75
N SER A 298 5.01 -2.18 -14.28
CA SER A 298 5.69 -2.89 -15.37
C SER A 298 6.20 -4.26 -14.90
N GLY A 299 6.77 -4.36 -13.71
CA GLY A 299 7.17 -5.65 -13.14
C GLY A 299 5.97 -6.57 -12.90
N SER A 300 4.88 -6.01 -12.39
CA SER A 300 3.63 -6.72 -12.11
C SER A 300 2.93 -7.21 -13.39
N ALA A 301 2.84 -6.36 -14.42
CA ALA A 301 2.34 -6.74 -15.73
C ALA A 301 3.20 -7.83 -16.38
N ALA A 302 4.53 -7.75 -16.26
CA ALA A 302 5.42 -8.79 -16.76
C ALA A 302 5.27 -10.14 -16.01
N ARG A 303 4.94 -10.11 -14.71
CA ARG A 303 4.62 -11.34 -13.95
C ARG A 303 3.27 -11.92 -14.36
N ILE A 304 2.28 -11.07 -14.62
CA ILE A 304 0.98 -11.47 -15.18
C ILE A 304 1.17 -12.11 -16.56
N ASP A 305 1.96 -11.50 -17.44
CA ASP A 305 2.26 -12.04 -18.77
C ASP A 305 2.86 -13.45 -18.66
N GLU A 306 3.82 -13.68 -17.76
CA GLU A 306 4.39 -15.02 -17.54
C GLU A 306 3.36 -16.03 -17.02
N MET A 307 2.48 -15.63 -16.09
CA MET A 307 1.42 -16.52 -15.58
C MET A 307 0.47 -16.99 -16.69
N VAL A 308 0.20 -16.13 -17.68
CA VAL A 308 -0.74 -16.41 -18.78
C VAL A 308 -0.04 -17.11 -19.96
N GLU A 309 0.99 -16.48 -20.54
CA GLU A 309 1.68 -16.97 -21.73
C GLU A 309 2.57 -18.18 -21.45
N SER A 310 3.25 -18.18 -20.30
CA SER A 310 4.11 -19.29 -19.87
C SER A 310 3.41 -20.25 -18.90
N SER A 311 2.07 -20.19 -18.79
CA SER A 311 1.24 -21.01 -17.88
C SER A 311 1.70 -22.47 -17.81
N VAL A 312 1.78 -23.15 -18.95
CA VAL A 312 2.18 -24.57 -19.03
C VAL A 312 3.59 -24.82 -18.47
N LYS A 313 4.55 -23.92 -18.74
CA LYS A 313 5.93 -24.02 -18.23
C LYS A 313 6.01 -23.79 -16.72
N LEU A 314 5.05 -23.05 -16.17
CA LEU A 314 4.90 -22.78 -14.74
C LEU A 314 4.03 -23.82 -14.03
N GLY A 315 3.57 -24.86 -14.74
CA GLY A 315 2.68 -25.89 -14.19
C GLY A 315 1.27 -25.38 -13.88
N LEU A 316 0.86 -24.29 -14.54
CA LEU A 316 -0.48 -23.71 -14.46
C LEU A 316 -1.36 -24.25 -15.59
N PRO A 317 -2.69 -24.31 -15.40
CA PRO A 317 -3.62 -24.65 -16.46
C PRO A 317 -3.51 -23.63 -17.60
N LYS A 318 -3.91 -24.04 -18.80
CA LYS A 318 -4.03 -23.11 -19.93
C LYS A 318 -4.97 -21.96 -19.54
N PRO A 319 -4.61 -20.70 -19.87
CA PRO A 319 -5.42 -19.56 -19.51
C PRO A 319 -6.79 -19.64 -20.20
N ASP A 320 -7.83 -19.27 -19.46
CA ASP A 320 -9.15 -19.04 -20.03
C ASP A 320 -9.25 -17.61 -20.61
N VAL A 321 -10.40 -17.30 -21.21
CA VAL A 321 -10.64 -15.97 -21.81
C VAL A 321 -10.50 -14.87 -20.75
N SER A 322 -10.98 -15.12 -19.52
CA SER A 322 -10.89 -14.14 -18.45
C SER A 322 -9.46 -13.81 -18.06
N ALA A 323 -8.56 -14.79 -18.01
CA ALA A 323 -7.15 -14.56 -17.71
C ALA A 323 -6.44 -13.75 -18.81
N VAL A 324 -6.82 -13.94 -20.07
CA VAL A 324 -6.31 -13.17 -21.21
C VAL A 324 -6.79 -11.71 -21.13
N ASP A 325 -8.07 -11.48 -20.86
CA ASP A 325 -8.63 -10.14 -20.70
C ASP A 325 -7.98 -9.36 -19.54
N LEU A 326 -7.77 -10.05 -18.40
CA LEU A 326 -7.09 -9.48 -17.24
C LEU A 326 -5.64 -9.07 -17.55
N ARG A 327 -4.93 -9.90 -18.32
CA ARG A 327 -3.58 -9.57 -18.78
C ARG A 327 -3.55 -8.33 -19.67
N GLU A 328 -4.48 -8.21 -20.61
CA GLU A 328 -4.57 -7.03 -21.48
C GLU A 328 -4.86 -5.76 -20.65
N ALA A 329 -5.79 -5.85 -19.70
CA ALA A 329 -6.10 -4.77 -18.77
C ALA A 329 -4.90 -4.34 -17.91
N ALA A 330 -4.10 -5.29 -17.42
CA ALA A 330 -2.88 -4.99 -16.68
C ALA A 330 -1.81 -4.32 -17.56
N SER A 331 -1.65 -4.81 -18.79
CA SER A 331 -0.75 -4.20 -19.78
C SER A 331 -1.15 -2.77 -20.16
N GLU A 332 -2.46 -2.50 -20.29
CA GLU A 332 -3.01 -1.15 -20.53
C GLU A 332 -2.72 -0.20 -19.35
N ALA A 333 -2.97 -0.66 -18.14
CA ALA A 333 -2.74 0.13 -16.94
C ALA A 333 -1.24 0.42 -16.71
N SER A 334 -0.35 -0.55 -16.98
CA SER A 334 1.11 -0.33 -16.97
C SER A 334 1.54 0.68 -18.03
N ARG A 335 1.02 0.59 -19.27
CA ARG A 335 1.32 1.56 -20.34
C ARG A 335 0.85 2.97 -19.98
N SER A 336 -0.34 3.11 -19.41
CA SER A 336 -0.88 4.39 -18.95
C SER A 336 0.05 5.08 -17.93
N LEU A 337 0.68 4.31 -17.03
CA LEU A 337 1.68 4.84 -16.09
C LEU A 337 2.98 5.25 -16.77
N GLN A 338 3.44 4.51 -17.78
CA GLN A 338 4.61 4.89 -18.59
C GLN A 338 4.37 6.20 -19.35
N ASP A 339 3.17 6.38 -19.91
CA ASP A 339 2.77 7.60 -20.60
C ASP A 339 2.71 8.81 -19.66
N ILE A 340 2.25 8.62 -18.41
CA ILE A 340 2.29 9.66 -17.37
C ILE A 340 3.73 10.13 -17.15
N ILE A 341 4.69 9.21 -17.04
CA ILE A 341 6.10 9.55 -16.82
C ILE A 341 6.71 10.25 -18.03
N ALA A 342 6.42 9.76 -19.23
CA ALA A 342 6.92 10.38 -20.46
C ALA A 342 6.55 11.87 -20.54
N ASN A 343 5.36 12.23 -20.05
CA ASN A 343 4.89 13.61 -19.96
C ASN A 343 5.47 14.39 -18.76
N VAL A 344 5.76 13.72 -17.64
CA VAL A 344 6.23 14.37 -16.40
C VAL A 344 7.74 14.58 -16.35
N ALA A 345 8.54 13.67 -16.89
CA ALA A 345 10.01 13.74 -16.78
C ALA A 345 10.61 15.04 -17.39
N PRO A 346 10.15 15.54 -18.55
CA PRO A 346 10.60 16.82 -19.08
C PRO A 346 10.21 18.02 -18.18
N LEU A 347 9.04 17.95 -17.53
CA LEU A 347 8.57 18.98 -16.61
C LEU A 347 9.45 19.04 -15.35
N ALA A 348 9.76 17.88 -14.77
CA ALA A 348 10.55 17.80 -13.54
C ALA A 348 12.03 18.21 -13.71
N SER A 349 12.55 18.08 -14.93
CA SER A 349 13.93 18.45 -15.29
C SER A 349 14.08 19.92 -15.71
N ASN A 350 12.98 20.65 -15.88
CA ASN A 350 13.01 22.05 -16.27
C ASN A 350 13.25 22.97 -15.06
N ILE A 351 14.53 23.30 -14.81
CA ILE A 351 14.94 24.15 -13.68
C ILE A 351 14.76 25.64 -13.98
N ALA A 352 14.91 26.06 -15.23
CA ALA A 352 14.99 27.48 -15.60
C ALA A 352 13.63 28.19 -15.73
N THR A 353 12.52 27.49 -15.47
CA THR A 353 11.18 28.06 -15.58
C THR A 353 10.93 29.10 -14.48
N SER A 354 10.47 30.29 -14.89
CA SER A 354 10.04 31.33 -13.96
C SER A 354 8.82 30.91 -13.12
N ASP A 355 8.07 29.89 -13.56
CA ASP A 355 6.85 29.37 -12.92
C ASP A 355 7.01 27.91 -12.45
N SER A 356 8.08 27.60 -11.70
CA SER A 356 8.35 26.24 -11.20
C SER A 356 7.19 25.62 -10.41
N SER A 357 6.38 26.43 -9.72
CA SER A 357 5.18 25.97 -9.00
C SER A 357 4.08 25.48 -9.94
N LYS A 358 3.81 26.16 -11.07
CA LYS A 358 2.84 25.71 -12.08
C LYS A 358 3.29 24.41 -12.72
N THR A 359 4.58 24.29 -13.03
CA THR A 359 5.16 23.04 -13.53
C THR A 359 4.98 21.90 -12.52
N CYS A 360 5.20 22.16 -11.23
CA CYS A 360 4.95 21.17 -10.17
C CYS A 360 3.46 20.80 -10.05
N ALA A 361 2.54 21.74 -10.24
CA ALA A 361 1.10 21.47 -10.23
C ALA A 361 0.69 20.46 -11.32
N LEU A 362 1.22 20.62 -12.54
CA LEU A 362 0.97 19.68 -13.65
C LEU A 362 1.46 18.27 -13.34
N ILE A 363 2.54 18.13 -12.57
CA ILE A 363 3.03 16.83 -12.08
C ILE A 363 2.08 16.28 -11.02
N ALA A 364 1.68 17.11 -10.05
CA ALA A 364 0.79 16.75 -8.96
C ALA A 364 -0.57 16.24 -9.46
N GLU A 365 -1.13 16.83 -10.52
CA GLU A 365 -2.39 16.40 -11.14
C GLU A 365 -2.38 14.96 -11.65
N LYS A 366 -1.20 14.39 -11.94
CA LYS A 366 -1.10 13.02 -12.45
C LYS A 366 -1.19 11.95 -11.36
N PHE A 367 -1.08 12.32 -10.08
CA PHE A 367 -0.99 11.36 -8.97
C PHE A 367 -2.25 10.52 -8.78
N VAL A 368 -3.44 11.12 -8.87
CA VAL A 368 -4.70 10.37 -8.72
C VAL A 368 -4.84 9.32 -9.82
N ALA A 369 -4.54 9.69 -11.07
CA ALA A 369 -4.57 8.75 -12.19
C ALA A 369 -3.52 7.64 -12.03
N ALA A 370 -2.31 7.98 -11.59
CA ALA A 370 -1.26 7.01 -11.34
C ALA A 370 -1.62 6.02 -10.21
N GLU A 371 -2.24 6.51 -9.13
CA GLU A 371 -2.73 5.69 -8.02
C GLU A 371 -3.75 4.65 -8.51
N ILE A 372 -4.73 5.07 -9.31
CA ILE A 372 -5.76 4.19 -9.87
C ILE A 372 -5.14 3.09 -10.74
N GLN A 373 -4.22 3.46 -11.64
CA GLN A 373 -3.61 2.47 -12.54
C GLN A 373 -2.68 1.50 -11.79
N LEU A 374 -1.91 1.99 -10.81
CA LEU A 374 -1.07 1.12 -9.98
C LEU A 374 -1.93 0.13 -9.18
N LYS A 375 -3.01 0.61 -8.56
CA LYS A 375 -3.97 -0.23 -7.83
C LYS A 375 -4.56 -1.30 -8.75
N ARG A 376 -5.04 -0.92 -9.94
CA ARG A 376 -5.60 -1.83 -10.94
C ARG A 376 -4.64 -2.96 -11.30
N VAL A 377 -3.37 -2.67 -11.61
CA VAL A 377 -2.39 -3.72 -11.96
C VAL A 377 -2.13 -4.67 -10.79
N LEU A 378 -1.93 -4.14 -9.57
CA LEU A 378 -1.65 -4.96 -8.39
C LEU A 378 -2.85 -5.84 -8.00
N GLU A 379 -4.08 -5.34 -8.14
CA GLU A 379 -5.30 -6.13 -7.92
C GLU A 379 -5.43 -7.28 -8.92
N ILE A 380 -5.18 -7.01 -10.21
CA ILE A 380 -5.22 -8.04 -11.25
C ILE A 380 -4.19 -9.13 -10.97
N GLU A 381 -2.95 -8.74 -10.65
CA GLU A 381 -1.90 -9.69 -10.33
C GLU A 381 -2.25 -10.53 -9.10
N THR A 382 -2.78 -9.89 -8.06
CA THR A 382 -3.20 -10.58 -6.84
C THR A 382 -4.25 -11.63 -7.17
N ASN A 383 -5.27 -11.28 -7.95
CA ASN A 383 -6.34 -12.19 -8.33
C ASN A 383 -5.82 -13.40 -9.10
N LEU A 384 -4.99 -13.18 -10.13
CA LEU A 384 -4.40 -14.26 -10.91
C LEU A 384 -3.48 -15.15 -10.06
N SER A 385 -2.68 -14.55 -9.18
CA SER A 385 -1.80 -15.28 -8.28
C SER A 385 -2.58 -16.14 -7.28
N MET A 386 -3.70 -15.62 -6.75
CA MET A 386 -4.58 -16.37 -5.86
C MET A 386 -5.25 -17.56 -6.57
N VAL A 387 -5.68 -17.38 -7.82
CA VAL A 387 -6.24 -18.49 -8.63
C VAL A 387 -5.17 -19.56 -8.88
N ALA A 388 -3.97 -19.16 -9.28
CA ALA A 388 -2.84 -20.06 -9.50
C ALA A 388 -2.50 -20.87 -8.22
N LEU A 389 -2.47 -20.20 -7.08
CA LEU A 389 -2.18 -20.82 -5.79
C LEU A 389 -3.30 -21.75 -5.32
N GLN A 390 -4.56 -21.35 -5.48
CA GLN A 390 -5.71 -22.19 -5.17
C GLN A 390 -5.71 -23.47 -6.01
N GLN A 391 -5.35 -23.37 -7.29
CA GLN A 391 -5.23 -24.54 -8.15
C GLN A 391 -4.15 -25.51 -7.64
N ARG A 392 -3.00 -24.99 -7.20
CA ARG A 392 -1.94 -25.82 -6.60
C ARG A 392 -2.37 -26.50 -5.32
N ILE A 393 -3.12 -25.80 -4.47
CA ILE A 393 -3.70 -26.39 -3.26
C ILE A 393 -4.63 -27.54 -3.63
N THR A 394 -5.53 -27.33 -4.60
CA THR A 394 -6.46 -28.36 -5.07
C THR A 394 -5.73 -29.56 -5.67
N ASN A 395 -4.69 -29.34 -6.49
CA ASN A 395 -3.88 -30.42 -7.06
C ASN A 395 -3.14 -31.22 -5.98
N ALA A 396 -2.56 -30.54 -4.99
CA ALA A 396 -1.88 -31.22 -3.89
C ALA A 396 -2.86 -32.04 -3.03
N GLN A 397 -4.10 -31.57 -2.87
CA GLN A 397 -5.16 -32.32 -2.20
C GLN A 397 -5.56 -33.57 -2.98
N SER A 398 -5.78 -33.46 -4.30
CA SER A 398 -6.16 -34.61 -5.11
C SER A 398 -5.05 -35.66 -5.20
N GLU A 399 -3.78 -35.23 -5.32
CA GLU A 399 -2.63 -36.13 -5.28
C GLU A 399 -2.51 -36.87 -3.94
N PHE A 400 -2.74 -36.17 -2.83
CA PHE A 400 -2.75 -36.77 -1.50
C PHE A 400 -3.88 -37.80 -1.35
N GLU A 401 -5.09 -37.46 -1.79
CA GLU A 401 -6.24 -38.37 -1.76
C GLU A 401 -6.01 -39.63 -2.61
N ALA A 402 -5.47 -39.47 -3.82
CA ALA A 402 -5.13 -40.60 -4.70
C ALA A 402 -4.01 -41.49 -4.10
N GLY A 403 -3.02 -40.88 -3.43
CA GLY A 403 -1.97 -41.60 -2.71
C GLY A 403 -2.53 -42.41 -1.54
N GLU A 404 -3.45 -41.84 -0.78
CA GLU A 404 -4.14 -42.51 0.32
C GLU A 404 -5.05 -43.65 -0.16
N GLU A 405 -5.77 -43.45 -1.27
CA GLU A 405 -6.56 -44.51 -1.91
C GLU A 405 -5.67 -45.68 -2.35
N THR A 406 -4.53 -45.38 -2.98
CA THR A 406 -3.54 -46.41 -3.36
C THR A 406 -2.99 -47.15 -2.14
N ARG A 407 -2.69 -46.42 -1.05
CA ARG A 407 -2.23 -47.02 0.21
C ARG A 407 -3.29 -47.93 0.80
N ARG A 408 -4.56 -47.52 0.79
CA ARG A 408 -5.70 -48.31 1.28
C ARG A 408 -5.86 -49.60 0.47
N SER A 409 -5.86 -49.53 -0.85
CA SER A 409 -5.96 -50.71 -1.72
C SER A 409 -4.82 -51.73 -1.49
N ARG A 410 -3.59 -51.25 -1.27
CA ARG A 410 -2.47 -52.12 -0.88
C ARG A 410 -2.71 -52.78 0.48
N MET A 411 -3.21 -52.04 1.46
CA MET A 411 -3.53 -52.58 2.78
C MET A 411 -4.66 -53.61 2.74
N GLU A 412 -5.68 -53.42 1.90
CA GLU A 412 -6.75 -54.40 1.68
C GLU A 412 -6.20 -55.70 1.10
N THR A 413 -5.30 -55.59 0.12
CA THR A 413 -4.67 -56.74 -0.51
C THR A 413 -3.86 -57.55 0.51
N VAL A 414 -3.04 -56.87 1.32
CA VAL A 414 -2.26 -57.52 2.39
C VAL A 414 -3.16 -58.12 3.47
N LEU A 415 -4.26 -57.44 3.84
CA LEU A 415 -5.22 -57.99 4.80
C LEU A 415 -5.89 -59.26 4.28
N ALA A 416 -6.28 -59.29 2.99
CA ALA A 416 -6.86 -60.46 2.35
C ALA A 416 -5.88 -61.64 2.32
N GLU A 417 -4.59 -61.39 2.01
CA GLU A 417 -3.55 -62.43 2.07
C GLU A 417 -3.35 -62.98 3.48
N VAL A 418 -3.33 -62.11 4.50
CA VAL A 418 -3.22 -62.51 5.90
C VAL A 418 -4.43 -63.34 6.32
N GLN A 419 -5.64 -62.94 5.92
CA GLN A 419 -6.88 -63.67 6.19
C GLN A 419 -6.88 -65.06 5.55
N ALA A 420 -6.50 -65.17 4.27
CA ALA A 420 -6.39 -66.47 3.59
C ALA A 420 -5.38 -67.42 4.27
N LYS A 421 -4.24 -66.89 4.74
CA LYS A 421 -3.27 -67.68 5.51
C LYS A 421 -3.80 -68.10 6.89
N LEU A 422 -4.63 -67.25 7.51
CA LEU A 422 -5.29 -67.52 8.78
C LEU A 422 -6.38 -68.59 8.65
N GLU A 423 -7.11 -68.62 7.54
CA GLU A 423 -8.05 -69.71 7.23
C GLU A 423 -7.34 -71.05 7.11
N ALA A 424 -6.15 -71.08 6.49
CA ALA A 424 -5.33 -72.29 6.39
C ALA A 424 -4.67 -72.70 7.73
N ASN A 425 -4.42 -71.74 8.64
CA ASN A 425 -3.84 -71.99 9.95
C ASN A 425 -4.44 -71.09 11.06
N PRO A 426 -5.61 -71.46 11.62
CA PRO A 426 -6.42 -70.58 12.49
C PRO A 426 -5.74 -70.17 13.80
N ASN A 427 -4.75 -70.93 14.27
CA ASN A 427 -4.10 -70.73 15.55
C ASN A 427 -2.76 -70.00 15.45
N ASP A 428 -2.37 -69.50 14.28
CA ASP A 428 -1.13 -68.74 14.12
C ASP A 428 -1.22 -67.37 14.80
N LYS A 429 -0.57 -67.26 15.96
CA LYS A 429 -0.53 -66.04 16.79
C LYS A 429 0.07 -64.83 16.06
N ARG A 430 0.99 -65.04 15.11
CA ARG A 430 1.61 -63.94 14.35
C ARG A 430 0.64 -63.36 13.33
N LEU A 431 -0.06 -64.23 12.60
CA LEU A 431 -1.07 -63.81 11.62
C LEU A 431 -2.25 -63.11 12.30
N LEU A 432 -2.70 -63.61 13.46
CA LEU A 432 -3.74 -62.95 14.28
C LEU A 432 -3.34 -61.54 14.74
N ALA A 433 -2.07 -61.36 15.13
CA ALA A 433 -1.55 -60.03 15.50
C ALA A 433 -1.47 -59.09 14.30
N GLN A 434 -1.02 -59.58 13.14
CA GLN A 434 -0.98 -58.80 11.89
C GLN A 434 -2.38 -58.39 11.42
N ALA A 435 -3.35 -59.30 11.44
CA ALA A 435 -4.72 -59.01 11.05
C ALA A 435 -5.35 -57.93 11.95
N ARG A 436 -5.09 -57.98 13.27
CA ARG A 436 -5.52 -56.95 14.23
C ARG A 436 -4.90 -55.59 13.96
N LEU A 437 -3.60 -55.53 13.69
CA LEU A 437 -2.92 -54.26 13.37
C LEU A 437 -3.45 -53.63 12.08
N LEU A 438 -3.63 -54.44 11.04
CA LEU A 438 -4.15 -53.97 9.75
C LEU A 438 -5.61 -53.51 9.83
N SER A 439 -6.46 -54.20 10.61
CA SER A 439 -7.86 -53.80 10.84
C SER A 439 -8.00 -52.55 11.72
N CYS A 440 -7.14 -52.36 12.72
CA CYS A 440 -7.07 -51.10 13.48
C CYS A 440 -6.63 -49.93 12.60
N ALA A 441 -5.66 -50.13 11.71
CA ALA A 441 -5.20 -49.10 10.78
C ALA A 441 -6.28 -48.73 9.74
N PHE A 442 -7.22 -49.64 9.46
CA PHE A 442 -8.38 -49.42 8.58
C PHE A 442 -9.48 -48.55 9.22
N SER A 443 -9.60 -48.61 10.56
CA SER A 443 -10.61 -47.86 11.32
C SER A 443 -10.24 -46.38 11.53
N TYR A 444 -9.00 -46.00 11.21
CA TYR A 444 -8.61 -44.59 11.10
C TYR A 444 -9.13 -44.02 9.77
N THR A 445 -10.39 -43.59 9.76
CA THR A 445 -11.00 -42.94 8.61
C THR A 445 -10.41 -41.53 8.40
N VAL A 446 -10.21 -41.18 7.14
CA VAL A 446 -9.70 -39.89 6.65
C VAL A 446 -10.51 -38.68 7.14
N SER A 447 -11.74 -38.87 7.64
CA SER A 447 -12.54 -37.77 8.21
C SER A 447 -11.93 -37.12 9.46
N ALA A 448 -10.88 -37.72 10.06
CA ALA A 448 -10.10 -37.10 11.14
C ALA A 448 -8.88 -36.30 10.65
N TYR A 449 -8.51 -36.43 9.37
CA TYR A 449 -7.46 -35.65 8.71
C TYR A 449 -8.14 -34.49 7.97
N ASN A 450 -8.53 -33.43 8.68
CA ASN A 450 -8.73 -32.15 8.00
C ASN A 450 -7.39 -31.80 7.36
N PHE A 451 -7.34 -31.61 6.05
CA PHE A 451 -6.12 -31.20 5.34
C PHE A 451 -5.52 -29.90 5.94
N TYR A 452 -6.37 -29.06 6.54
CA TYR A 452 -5.98 -27.89 7.34
C TYR A 452 -5.25 -28.24 8.66
N ASP A 453 -5.53 -29.39 9.28
CA ASP A 453 -4.89 -29.92 10.49
C ASP A 453 -3.61 -30.73 10.18
N CYS A 454 -3.30 -31.01 8.92
CA CYS A 454 -2.00 -31.56 8.48
C CYS A 454 -0.94 -30.48 8.27
N PHE A 455 -1.38 -29.24 8.04
CA PHE A 455 -0.55 -28.04 7.99
C PHE A 455 -0.95 -26.99 9.05
N PRO A 456 -1.20 -27.36 10.33
CA PRO A 456 -1.56 -26.40 11.33
C PRO A 456 -0.30 -25.61 11.69
N GLY A 457 -0.21 -24.37 11.22
CA GLY A 457 0.91 -23.47 11.51
C GLY A 457 2.03 -23.41 10.46
N ARG A 458 1.82 -23.90 9.23
CA ARG A 458 2.80 -23.80 8.12
C ARG A 458 2.33 -22.99 6.91
N GLY A 459 1.19 -22.30 6.99
CA GLY A 459 0.84 -21.30 5.99
C GLY A 459 1.66 -20.02 6.24
N PRO A 460 2.22 -19.37 5.21
CA PRO A 460 2.88 -18.08 5.36
C PRO A 460 1.96 -17.07 6.06
N GLN A 461 2.56 -16.24 6.93
CA GLN A 461 1.85 -15.33 7.83
C GLN A 461 0.98 -14.29 7.08
N TYR A 462 1.20 -14.13 5.78
CA TYR A 462 0.59 -13.08 4.98
C TYR A 462 -0.81 -13.39 4.45
N TYR A 463 -1.32 -14.63 4.50
CA TYR A 463 -2.72 -14.90 4.11
C TYR A 463 -3.73 -14.07 4.92
N ARG A 464 -3.41 -13.78 6.19
CA ARG A 464 -4.17 -12.86 7.05
C ARG A 464 -3.99 -11.39 6.64
N LEU A 465 -2.81 -11.03 6.13
CA LEU A 465 -2.53 -9.68 5.65
C LEU A 465 -3.24 -9.38 4.33
N ILE A 466 -3.37 -10.37 3.43
CA ILE A 466 -4.09 -10.24 2.16
C ILE A 466 -5.58 -10.03 2.40
N SER A 467 -6.19 -10.81 3.28
CA SER A 467 -7.61 -10.64 3.62
C SER A 467 -7.87 -9.26 4.23
N VAL A 468 -6.94 -8.74 5.03
CA VAL A 468 -6.99 -7.34 5.50
C VAL A 468 -6.75 -6.34 4.36
N TRP A 469 -5.83 -6.60 3.44
CA TRP A 469 -5.52 -5.73 2.32
C TRP A 469 -6.68 -5.61 1.32
N ILE A 470 -7.27 -6.73 0.92
CA ILE A 470 -8.48 -6.78 0.06
C ILE A 470 -9.66 -6.07 0.73
N LEU A 471 -9.77 -6.14 2.05
CA LEU A 471 -10.79 -5.41 2.81
C LEU A 471 -10.47 -3.91 3.01
N LEU A 472 -9.20 -3.51 2.84
CA LEU A 472 -8.73 -2.12 2.98
C LEU A 472 -8.65 -1.38 1.64
N ILE A 473 -8.59 -2.12 0.54
CA ILE A 473 -8.77 -1.66 -0.84
C ILE A 473 -10.22 -1.23 -1.06
#